data_AF-A0A7Y0B4W0-F1
#
_entry.id   AF-A0A7Y0B4W0-F1
#
_cell.length_a   1.000
_cell.length_b   1.000
_cell.length_c   1.000
_cell.angle_alpha   90.00
_cell.angle_beta   90.00
_cell.angle_gamma   90.00
#
_symmetry.space_group_name_H-M   'P 1'
#
loop_
_entity.id
_entity.type
_entity.pdbx_description
1 polymer ?
#
loop_
_entity_poly.entity_id
_entity_poly.type
_entity_poly.pdbx_seq_one_letter_code
_entity_poly.pdbx_strand_id
1 'polypeptide(L)'
;MGSRGKRPWPLWAALMLPAAATLAGIGTYTRVLGPEDPPKPGRADLVGHYDNGYGGELTLRADGAAELSGIERADDGQAVGSYSLGKRCDDRQAHWAFEETLPRWSNTVTLVGPGCGAWMPWDVEGTPEAPRIIYYAGGDPHPDSRRVLTRR
;
A
#
# COMPACT_ATOMS: atom_id res chain seq x y z
N MET A 1 -26.10 -75.52 -8.81
CA MET A 1 -25.47 -74.51 -9.71
C MET A 1 -25.52 -73.17 -9.01
N GLY A 2 -24.37 -72.58 -8.70
CA GLY A 2 -24.23 -71.48 -7.74
C GLY A 2 -24.61 -70.10 -8.29
N SER A 3 -25.31 -69.32 -7.47
CA SER A 3 -25.60 -67.91 -7.72
C SER A 3 -24.35 -67.07 -7.45
N ARG A 4 -23.85 -66.39 -8.48
CA ARG A 4 -22.66 -65.53 -8.40
C ARG A 4 -23.14 -64.12 -8.04
N GLY A 5 -23.10 -63.77 -6.74
CA GLY A 5 -23.42 -62.44 -6.24
C GLY A 5 -22.48 -61.39 -6.83
N LYS A 6 -23.01 -60.53 -7.71
CA LYS A 6 -22.26 -59.38 -8.23
C LYS A 6 -22.26 -58.30 -7.16
N ARG A 7 -21.12 -58.15 -6.48
CA ARG A 7 -20.85 -57.08 -5.49
C ARG A 7 -21.19 -55.71 -6.11
N PRO A 8 -21.95 -54.82 -5.42
CA PRO A 8 -22.40 -53.52 -5.93
C PRO A 8 -21.28 -52.47 -5.93
N TRP A 9 -20.02 -52.88 -6.08
CA TRP A 9 -18.85 -52.00 -6.07
C TRP A 9 -18.87 -50.91 -7.15
N PRO A 10 -19.29 -51.15 -8.41
CA PRO A 10 -19.17 -50.11 -9.44
C PRO A 10 -20.17 -48.96 -9.24
N LEU A 11 -21.23 -49.14 -8.44
CA LEU A 11 -22.22 -48.09 -8.17
C LEU A 11 -21.69 -47.01 -7.22
N TRP A 12 -20.83 -47.39 -6.26
CA TRP A 12 -20.22 -46.43 -5.35
C TRP A 12 -19.11 -45.59 -6.01
N ALA A 13 -18.36 -46.20 -6.95
CA ALA A 13 -17.31 -45.49 -7.69
C ALA A 13 -17.88 -44.39 -8.61
N ALA A 14 -19.06 -44.62 -9.21
CA ALA A 14 -19.73 -43.64 -10.07
C ALA A 14 -20.26 -42.41 -9.32
N LEU A 15 -20.54 -42.54 -8.01
CA LEU A 15 -21.05 -41.45 -7.17
C LEU A 15 -19.94 -40.57 -6.57
N MET A 16 -18.73 -41.10 -6.39
CA MET A 16 -17.62 -40.34 -5.79
C MET A 16 -16.92 -39.39 -6.77
N LEU A 17 -16.89 -39.74 -8.06
CA LEU A 17 -16.30 -38.91 -9.12
C LEU A 17 -16.95 -37.51 -9.25
N PRO A 18 -18.28 -37.36 -9.32
CA PRO A 18 -18.92 -36.04 -9.39
C PRO A 18 -18.78 -35.23 -8.09
N ALA A 19 -18.67 -35.89 -6.92
CA ALA A 19 -18.47 -35.23 -5.63
C ALA A 19 -17.06 -34.64 -5.48
N ALA A 20 -16.03 -35.36 -5.93
CA ALA A 20 -14.66 -34.85 -5.94
C ALA A 20 -14.49 -33.70 -6.96
N ALA A 21 -15.14 -33.78 -8.12
CA ALA A 21 -15.11 -32.72 -9.13
C ALA A 21 -15.79 -31.43 -8.67
N THR A 22 -16.90 -31.53 -7.92
CA THR A 22 -17.57 -30.36 -7.34
C THR A 22 -16.77 -29.71 -6.22
N LEU A 23 -16.12 -30.49 -5.34
CA LEU A 23 -15.22 -29.95 -4.31
C LEU A 23 -13.96 -29.28 -4.90
N ALA A 24 -13.37 -29.87 -5.95
CA ALA A 24 -12.24 -29.27 -6.66
C ALA A 24 -12.64 -27.97 -7.39
N GLY A 25 -13.85 -27.93 -7.96
CA GLY A 25 -14.39 -26.74 -8.63
C GLY A 25 -14.73 -25.59 -7.68
N ILE A 26 -15.20 -25.88 -6.46
CA ILE A 26 -15.45 -24.85 -5.44
C ILE A 26 -14.14 -24.30 -4.87
N GLY A 27 -13.13 -25.16 -4.66
CA GLY A 27 -11.81 -24.75 -4.19
C GLY A 27 -11.00 -23.91 -5.19
N THR A 28 -11.28 -24.04 -6.50
CA THR A 28 -10.72 -23.13 -7.51
C THR A 28 -11.50 -21.82 -7.61
N TYR A 29 -12.83 -21.84 -7.41
CA TYR A 29 -13.64 -20.60 -7.45
C TYR A 29 -13.33 -19.66 -6.29
N THR A 30 -13.06 -20.19 -5.09
CA THR A 30 -12.61 -19.40 -3.93
C THR A 30 -11.17 -18.87 -4.07
N ARG A 31 -10.39 -19.36 -5.04
CA ARG A 31 -9.09 -18.76 -5.41
C ARG A 31 -9.22 -17.65 -6.47
N VAL A 32 -10.28 -17.67 -7.27
CA VAL A 32 -10.54 -16.66 -8.32
C VAL A 32 -11.19 -15.41 -7.72
N LEU A 33 -12.05 -15.58 -6.71
CA LEU A 33 -12.41 -14.50 -5.79
C LEU A 33 -11.28 -14.38 -4.78
N GLY A 34 -10.22 -13.65 -5.17
CA GLY A 34 -8.98 -13.53 -4.40
C GLY A 34 -9.21 -13.21 -2.93
N PRO A 35 -8.22 -13.50 -2.06
CA PRO A 35 -8.29 -13.09 -0.65
C PRO A 35 -8.68 -11.62 -0.60
N GLU A 36 -9.60 -11.26 0.31
CA GLU A 36 -9.84 -9.87 0.69
C GLU A 36 -8.50 -9.15 0.71
N ASP A 37 -8.35 -8.07 -0.10
CA ASP A 37 -7.07 -7.39 -0.28
C ASP A 37 -6.38 -7.25 1.09
N PRO A 38 -5.10 -7.65 1.21
CA PRO A 38 -4.42 -7.64 2.50
C PRO A 38 -4.59 -6.26 3.14
N PRO A 39 -4.90 -6.21 4.45
CA PRO A 39 -5.29 -4.98 5.12
C PRO A 39 -4.23 -3.91 4.86
N LYS A 40 -4.67 -2.79 4.30
CA LYS A 40 -3.82 -1.60 4.08
C LYS A 40 -3.71 -0.80 5.37
N PRO A 41 -2.59 -0.07 5.57
CA PRO A 41 -2.44 0.83 6.72
C PRO A 41 -3.55 1.88 6.75
N GLY A 42 -4.16 2.06 7.92
CA GLY A 42 -5.03 3.18 8.22
C GLY A 42 -4.27 4.35 8.87
N ARG A 43 -4.98 5.46 9.13
CA ARG A 43 -4.41 6.66 9.75
C ARG A 43 -3.60 6.35 11.02
N ALA A 44 -4.14 5.55 11.92
CA ALA A 44 -3.49 5.24 13.20
C ALA A 44 -2.18 4.48 12.99
N ASP A 45 -2.13 3.59 12.00
CA ASP A 45 -0.95 2.79 11.66
C ASP A 45 0.18 3.65 11.09
N LEU A 46 -0.11 4.87 10.62
CA LEU A 46 0.89 5.79 10.08
C LEU A 46 1.58 6.68 11.12
N VAL A 47 1.13 6.67 12.38
CA VAL A 47 1.75 7.49 13.45
C VAL A 47 3.11 6.92 13.84
N GLY A 48 4.19 7.65 13.60
CA GLY A 48 5.55 7.19 13.86
C GLY A 48 6.62 8.04 13.18
N HIS A 49 7.86 7.57 13.29
CA HIS A 49 9.03 8.17 12.66
C HIS A 49 9.45 7.38 11.43
N TYR A 50 9.84 8.08 10.37
CA TYR A 50 10.16 7.54 9.07
C TYR A 50 11.44 8.16 8.53
N ASP A 51 12.20 7.36 7.78
CA ASP A 51 13.40 7.79 7.07
C ASP A 51 13.32 7.30 5.62
N ASN A 52 13.84 8.10 4.69
CA ASN A 52 13.91 7.75 3.28
C ASN A 52 15.26 7.12 2.88
N GLY A 53 16.25 7.06 3.78
CA GLY A 53 17.60 6.55 3.52
C GLY A 53 18.52 7.53 2.78
N TYR A 54 18.01 8.70 2.42
CA TYR A 54 18.72 9.80 1.75
C TYR A 54 18.91 11.02 2.68
N GLY A 55 18.68 10.84 3.99
CA GLY A 55 18.75 11.89 5.00
C GLY A 55 17.48 12.73 5.14
N GLY A 56 16.37 12.28 4.54
CA GLY A 56 15.04 12.87 4.74
C GLY A 56 14.24 12.09 5.77
N GLU A 57 13.76 12.80 6.78
CA GLU A 57 13.01 12.26 7.91
C GLU A 57 11.61 12.88 7.99
N LEU A 58 10.65 12.06 8.38
CA LEU A 58 9.26 12.44 8.62
C LEU A 58 8.81 11.88 9.96
N THR A 59 8.22 12.70 10.81
CA THR A 59 7.50 12.24 11.99
C THR A 59 6.03 12.61 11.86
N LEU A 60 5.14 11.62 11.95
CA LEU A 60 3.68 11.80 11.97
C LEU A 60 3.15 11.53 13.37
N ARG A 61 2.43 12.50 13.95
CA ARG A 61 1.82 12.40 15.28
C ARG A 61 0.33 12.14 15.20
N ALA A 62 -0.21 11.46 16.22
CA ALA A 62 -1.63 11.07 16.27
C ALA A 62 -2.60 12.26 16.26
N ASP A 63 -2.17 13.42 16.78
CA ASP A 63 -2.91 14.68 16.81
C ASP A 63 -2.98 15.39 15.44
N GLY A 64 -2.36 14.84 14.40
CA GLY A 64 -2.30 15.45 13.07
C GLY A 64 -1.13 16.42 12.87
N ALA A 65 -0.23 16.56 13.85
CA ALA A 65 1.01 17.29 13.67
C ALA A 65 2.07 16.44 12.95
N ALA A 66 2.92 17.09 12.17
CA ALA A 66 4.00 16.49 11.41
C ALA A 66 5.29 17.30 11.52
N GLU A 67 6.41 16.61 11.39
CA GLU A 67 7.74 17.22 11.32
C GLU A 67 8.48 16.63 10.13
N LEU A 68 9.02 17.51 9.27
CA LEU A 68 9.82 17.17 8.12
C LEU A 68 11.23 17.70 8.33
N SER A 69 12.23 16.90 7.99
CA SER A 69 13.63 17.32 7.96
C SER A 69 14.28 16.72 6.72
N GLY A 70 14.95 17.52 5.90
CA GLY A 70 15.68 17.05 4.73
C GLY A 70 14.82 16.41 3.63
N ILE A 71 13.50 16.61 3.64
CA ILE A 71 12.61 16.01 2.63
C ILE A 71 12.80 16.71 1.29
N GLU A 72 13.26 15.96 0.30
CA GLU A 72 13.52 16.46 -1.06
C GLU A 72 12.24 16.91 -1.78
N ARG A 73 12.34 18.01 -2.52
CA ARG A 73 11.28 18.53 -3.38
C ARG A 73 11.88 19.12 -4.65
N ALA A 74 11.11 19.11 -5.74
CA ALA A 74 11.47 19.85 -6.95
C ALA A 74 11.51 21.33 -6.63
N ASP A 75 12.47 21.99 -7.27
CA ASP A 75 12.51 23.44 -7.32
C ASP A 75 11.35 23.94 -8.18
N ASP A 76 10.49 24.76 -7.59
CA ASP A 76 9.32 25.38 -8.21
C ASP A 76 9.70 26.45 -9.26
N GLY A 77 10.97 26.84 -9.31
CA GLY A 77 11.50 27.83 -10.26
C GLY A 77 12.01 27.27 -11.60
N GLN A 78 11.94 25.96 -11.85
CA GLN A 78 12.52 25.37 -13.06
C GLN A 78 11.57 25.29 -14.26
N ALA A 79 12.17 25.43 -15.45
CA ALA A 79 11.48 25.24 -16.71
C ALA A 79 10.90 23.81 -16.82
N VAL A 80 9.70 23.69 -17.40
CA VAL A 80 9.03 22.42 -17.67
C VAL A 80 9.99 21.47 -18.42
N GLY A 81 10.24 20.29 -17.86
CA GLY A 81 11.17 19.30 -18.40
C GLY A 81 12.59 19.31 -17.80
N SER A 82 12.89 20.23 -16.88
CA SER A 82 14.10 20.20 -16.05
C SER A 82 13.80 19.57 -14.69
N TYR A 83 14.52 18.51 -14.33
CA TYR A 83 14.40 17.83 -13.06
C TYR A 83 15.68 18.06 -12.24
N SER A 84 15.67 19.07 -11.36
CA SER A 84 16.71 19.20 -10.34
C SER A 84 16.14 19.02 -8.94
N LEU A 85 16.69 18.03 -8.25
CA LEU A 85 16.52 17.79 -6.82
C LEU A 85 17.39 18.78 -6.05
N GLY A 86 16.96 20.05 -6.00
CA GLY A 86 17.75 21.12 -5.40
C GLY A 86 17.28 21.51 -4.00
N LYS A 87 15.98 21.40 -3.73
CA LYS A 87 15.37 21.95 -2.52
C LYS A 87 15.11 20.85 -1.50
N ARG A 88 15.64 21.03 -0.30
CA ARG A 88 15.26 20.26 0.88
C ARG A 88 14.31 21.08 1.72
N CYS A 89 13.28 20.41 2.22
CA CYS A 89 12.30 20.99 3.11
C CYS A 89 12.58 20.55 4.54
N ASP A 90 12.66 21.55 5.41
CA ASP A 90 12.65 21.39 6.86
C ASP A 90 11.44 22.15 7.40
N ASP A 91 10.53 21.43 8.08
CA ASP A 91 9.37 22.04 8.72
C ASP A 91 9.01 21.31 10.01
N ARG A 92 9.22 21.97 11.15
CA ARG A 92 8.95 21.40 12.49
C ARG A 92 7.52 21.62 12.97
N GLN A 93 6.71 22.33 12.20
CA GLN A 93 5.34 22.72 12.56
C GLN A 93 4.36 22.41 11.43
N ALA A 94 4.60 21.32 10.71
CA ALA A 94 3.69 20.86 9.68
C ALA A 94 2.48 20.14 10.29
N HIS A 95 1.48 19.93 9.45
CA HIS A 95 0.28 19.17 9.72
C HIS A 95 0.08 18.12 8.63
N TRP A 96 -0.57 17.02 9.00
CA TRP A 96 -0.88 15.96 8.07
C TRP A 96 -2.33 15.48 8.16
N ALA A 97 -2.87 15.16 6.98
CA ALA A 97 -4.17 14.54 6.80
C ALA A 97 -3.99 13.16 6.16
N PHE A 98 -4.93 12.26 6.42
CA PHE A 98 -5.00 10.95 5.80
C PHE A 98 -6.32 10.86 5.07
N GLU A 99 -6.27 10.45 3.81
CA GLU A 99 -7.44 10.23 2.99
C GLU A 99 -7.51 8.74 2.65
N GLU A 100 -8.59 8.12 3.11
CA GLU A 100 -8.94 6.74 2.75
C GLU A 100 -9.83 6.80 1.50
N THR A 101 -9.33 6.27 0.39
CA THR A 101 -10.13 6.14 -0.83
C THR A 101 -10.82 4.77 -0.81
N LEU A 102 -12.06 4.69 -1.29
CA LEU A 102 -12.74 3.42 -1.49
C LEU A 102 -12.81 3.03 -2.97
N PRO A 103 -12.47 1.79 -3.34
CA PRO A 103 -11.83 0.77 -2.48
C PRO A 103 -10.40 1.20 -2.02
N ARG A 104 -9.87 0.60 -0.94
CA ARG A 104 -8.63 1.01 -0.20
C ARG A 104 -7.31 0.96 -0.97
N TRP A 105 -7.34 0.94 -2.29
CA TRP A 105 -6.17 0.80 -3.15
C TRP A 105 -5.35 2.09 -3.29
N SER A 106 -5.91 3.25 -2.91
CA SER A 106 -5.27 4.57 -3.06
C SER A 106 -5.38 5.41 -1.79
N ASN A 107 -4.97 4.86 -0.65
CA ASN A 107 -4.83 5.65 0.58
C ASN A 107 -3.69 6.65 0.42
N THR A 108 -3.91 7.89 0.86
CA THR A 108 -2.90 8.95 0.73
C THR A 108 -2.71 9.74 2.02
N VAL A 109 -1.54 10.37 2.13
CA VAL A 109 -1.21 11.36 3.17
C VAL A 109 -0.95 12.69 2.50
N THR A 110 -1.56 13.75 3.02
CA THR A 110 -1.29 15.12 2.58
C THR A 110 -0.60 15.87 3.70
N LEU A 111 0.45 16.62 3.37
CA LEU A 111 1.25 17.41 4.30
C LEU A 111 1.14 18.89 3.95
N VAL A 112 1.06 19.73 4.99
CA VAL A 112 1.09 21.18 4.85
C VAL A 112 1.92 21.77 5.97
N GLY A 113 2.84 22.67 5.65
CA GLY A 113 3.64 23.35 6.66
C GLY A 113 3.91 24.81 6.30
N PRO A 114 4.20 25.67 7.29
CA PRO A 114 4.46 27.08 7.06
C PRO A 114 5.72 27.36 6.22
N GLY A 115 6.74 26.51 6.30
CA GLY A 115 8.00 26.70 5.57
C GLY A 115 7.91 26.20 4.13
N CYS A 116 7.31 25.03 3.95
CA CYS A 116 7.28 24.35 2.66
C CYS A 116 5.93 24.43 1.94
N GLY A 117 4.90 24.99 2.56
CA GLY A 117 3.57 25.04 2.01
C GLY A 117 2.92 23.65 1.90
N ALA A 118 1.95 23.54 1.00
CA ALA A 118 1.25 22.29 0.73
C ALA A 118 2.08 21.37 -0.19
N TRP A 119 2.02 20.08 0.12
CA TRP A 119 2.56 19.00 -0.70
C TRP A 119 1.45 18.36 -1.53
N MET A 120 1.84 17.76 -2.65
CA MET A 120 0.97 16.81 -3.35
C MET A 120 0.70 15.60 -2.44
N PRO A 121 -0.45 14.92 -2.58
CA PRO A 121 -0.73 13.71 -1.82
C PRO A 121 0.36 12.65 -2.03
N TRP A 122 0.76 12.00 -0.95
CA TRP A 122 1.75 10.91 -0.92
C TRP A 122 1.03 9.59 -0.76
N ASP A 123 1.43 8.57 -1.51
CA ASP A 123 0.77 7.26 -1.48
C ASP A 123 1.14 6.48 -0.22
N VAL A 124 0.20 5.67 0.26
CA VAL A 124 0.38 4.77 1.39
C VAL A 124 0.37 3.32 0.91
N GLU A 125 1.45 2.60 1.20
CA GLU A 125 1.65 1.20 0.85
C GLU A 125 2.07 0.38 2.09
N GLY A 126 2.22 -0.94 1.89
CA GLY A 126 2.63 -1.88 2.93
C GLY A 126 1.45 -2.46 3.71
N THR A 127 1.71 -2.81 4.97
CA THR A 127 0.73 -3.37 5.92
C THR A 127 0.70 -2.51 7.18
N PRO A 128 -0.33 -2.62 8.04
CA PRO A 128 -0.40 -1.92 9.32
C PRO A 128 0.88 -2.05 10.18
N GLU A 129 1.53 -3.21 10.15
CA GLU A 129 2.75 -3.48 10.93
C GLU A 129 4.01 -2.90 10.28
N ALA A 130 4.01 -2.75 8.95
CA ALA A 130 5.14 -2.25 8.17
C ALA A 130 4.65 -1.23 7.12
N PRO A 131 4.13 -0.06 7.56
CA PRO A 131 3.61 0.94 6.65
C PRO A 131 4.74 1.65 5.91
N ARG A 132 4.47 2.03 4.66
CA ARG A 132 5.38 2.79 3.81
C ARG A 132 4.66 3.99 3.23
N ILE A 133 5.34 5.13 3.18
CA ILE A 133 4.83 6.35 2.57
C ILE A 133 5.69 6.66 1.35
N ILE A 134 5.05 6.93 0.22
CA ILE A 134 5.72 7.12 -1.07
C ILE A 134 5.45 8.52 -1.56
N TYR A 135 6.51 9.21 -1.89
CA TYR A 135 6.43 10.53 -2.46
C TYR A 135 7.37 10.66 -3.65
N TYR A 136 7.08 11.61 -4.51
CA TYR A 136 7.95 11.95 -5.63
C TYR A 136 8.63 13.27 -5.29
N ALA A 137 9.95 13.23 -5.26
CA ALA A 137 10.78 14.38 -4.96
C ALA A 137 10.80 15.42 -6.11
N GLY A 138 10.01 15.24 -7.18
CA GLY A 138 9.73 16.31 -8.11
C GLY A 138 8.38 16.20 -8.82
N GLY A 139 8.12 17.15 -9.72
CA GLY A 139 6.78 17.39 -10.28
C GLY A 139 6.25 16.27 -11.18
N ASP A 140 7.14 15.58 -11.89
CA ASP A 140 6.78 14.43 -12.71
C ASP A 140 7.12 13.11 -12.00
N PRO A 141 6.23 12.11 -12.04
CA PRO A 141 6.50 10.77 -11.52
C PRO A 141 7.50 10.06 -12.43
N HIS A 142 8.79 10.32 -12.18
CA HIS A 142 9.92 9.60 -12.76
C HIS A 142 10.37 8.52 -11.77
N PRO A 143 10.81 7.34 -12.20
CA PRO A 143 11.31 6.31 -11.28
C PRO A 143 12.39 6.83 -10.32
N ASP A 144 13.28 7.69 -10.83
CA ASP A 144 14.37 8.30 -10.05
C ASP A 144 13.91 9.39 -9.08
N SER A 145 12.69 9.92 -9.25
CA SER A 145 12.08 10.87 -8.32
C SER A 145 11.35 10.19 -7.17
N ARG A 146 11.06 8.90 -7.30
CA ARG A 146 10.35 8.14 -6.27
C ARG A 146 11.22 8.00 -5.01
N ARG A 147 10.61 8.30 -3.88
CA ARG A 147 11.17 8.14 -2.54
C ARG A 147 10.23 7.31 -1.70
N VAL A 148 10.81 6.56 -0.78
CA VAL A 148 10.06 5.67 0.11
C VAL A 148 10.49 5.99 1.53
N LEU A 149 9.56 6.50 2.30
CA LEU A 149 9.68 6.65 3.74
C LEU A 149 9.31 5.33 4.41
N THR A 150 10.25 4.76 5.14
CA THR A 150 10.08 3.51 5.87
C THR A 150 10.12 3.79 7.36
N ARG A 151 9.20 3.17 8.11
CA ARG A 151 9.12 3.32 9.56
C ARG A 151 10.40 2.83 10.23
N ARG A 152 10.91 3.60 11.20
CA ARG A 152 12.04 3.26 12.06
C ARG A 152 11.59 2.68 13.40
#